data_AF-A0A8T6W5L3-F1
#
_entry.id   AF-A0A8T6W5L3-F1
#
_cell.length_a   1.000
_cell.length_b   1.000
_cell.length_c   1.000
_cell.angle_alpha   90.00
_cell.angle_beta   90.00
_cell.angle_gamma   90.00
#
_symmetry.space_group_name_H-M   'P 1'
#
loop_
_entity.id
_entity.type
_entity.pdbx_description
1 polymer ?
#
loop_
_entity_poly.entity_id
_entity_poly.type
_entity_poly.pdbx_seq_one_letter_code
_entity_poly.pdbx_strand_id
1 'polypeptide(L)'
;IIVANGEEEIRQIEGIIKNATECGARDLEMIDADGVHELEPNVKADAAILSPTTGILDAHGLMDHFHREARRKGGSDPVVLDTEVTGLEQKGDGYEVEMVSGGEAFSVEARVVVNSAGLHADRVAEMAGIDVDEAGYRIHWCKGDYFSLTGRPPARMLVYPPPPLDEASLGIHTVPDLTGRLKFGPNAYYVDEISYK
;
A
#
# COMPACT_ATOMS: atom_id res chain seq x y z
N ILE A 1 -0.90 10.85 -13.87
CA ILE A 1 0.23 11.65 -14.35
C ILE A 1 1.18 11.94 -13.19
N ILE A 2 2.49 11.96 -13.47
CA ILE A 2 3.52 12.41 -12.52
C ILE A 2 4.00 13.77 -13.04
N VAL A 3 3.61 14.86 -12.39
CA VAL A 3 3.88 16.23 -12.85
C VAL A 3 5.24 16.72 -12.41
N ALA A 4 5.84 17.63 -13.16
CA ALA A 4 7.09 18.29 -12.84
C ALA A 4 7.03 19.79 -13.13
N ASN A 5 7.64 20.60 -12.27
CA ASN A 5 7.80 22.04 -12.39
C ASN A 5 9.27 22.43 -12.25
N GLY A 6 9.80 23.12 -13.25
CA GLY A 6 11.20 23.52 -13.34
C GLY A 6 12.14 22.38 -13.75
N GLU A 7 13.37 22.76 -14.10
CA GLU A 7 14.33 21.82 -14.70
C GLU A 7 14.73 20.67 -13.78
N GLU A 8 14.71 20.87 -12.46
CA GLU A 8 15.11 19.84 -11.50
C GLU A 8 14.09 18.70 -11.44
N GLU A 9 12.81 19.01 -11.29
CA GLU A 9 11.75 18.00 -11.30
C GLU A 9 11.65 17.29 -12.65
N ILE A 10 11.90 18.02 -13.76
CA ILE A 10 11.94 17.42 -15.10
C ILE A 10 13.05 16.36 -15.18
N ARG A 11 14.27 16.67 -14.72
CA ARG A 11 15.36 15.69 -14.65
C ARG A 11 15.02 14.48 -13.77
N GLN A 12 14.29 14.69 -12.67
CA GLN A 12 13.85 13.59 -11.82
C GLN A 12 12.87 12.66 -12.55
N ILE A 13 11.85 13.20 -13.22
CA ILE A 13 10.88 12.37 -13.95
C ILE A 13 11.50 11.68 -15.17
N GLU A 14 12.52 12.26 -15.82
CA GLU A 14 13.33 11.58 -16.84
C GLU A 14 14.03 10.32 -16.28
N GLY A 15 14.56 10.40 -15.06
CA GLY A 15 15.10 9.24 -14.34
C GLY A 15 14.03 8.21 -14.01
N ILE A 16 12.86 8.66 -13.54
CA ILE A 16 11.73 7.79 -13.18
C ILE A 16 11.22 7.00 -14.38
N ILE A 17 10.96 7.65 -15.52
CA ILE A 17 10.42 6.97 -16.71
C ILE A 17 11.41 5.92 -17.24
N LYS A 18 12.72 6.20 -17.19
CA LYS A 18 13.76 5.24 -17.55
C LYS A 18 13.74 4.03 -16.61
N ASN A 19 13.80 4.25 -15.30
CA ASN A 19 13.77 3.17 -14.32
C ASN A 19 12.48 2.34 -14.41
N ALA A 20 11.33 3.00 -14.58
CA ALA A 20 10.05 2.32 -14.73
C ALA A 20 10.03 1.43 -15.99
N THR A 21 10.59 1.91 -17.10
CA THR A 21 10.72 1.12 -18.33
C THR A 21 11.63 -0.09 -18.14
N GLU A 22 12.76 0.07 -17.44
CA GLU A 22 13.67 -1.04 -17.09
C GLU A 22 12.98 -2.08 -16.19
N CYS A 23 12.08 -1.63 -15.29
CA CYS A 23 11.22 -2.49 -14.48
C CYS A 23 10.04 -3.12 -15.25
N GLY A 24 9.90 -2.83 -16.56
CA GLY A 24 8.88 -3.41 -17.42
C GLY A 24 7.52 -2.69 -17.40
N ALA A 25 7.45 -1.47 -16.84
CA ALA A 25 6.30 -0.59 -17.05
C ALA A 25 6.15 -0.30 -18.55
N ARG A 26 4.91 -0.22 -19.01
CA ARG A 26 4.57 -0.09 -20.44
C ARG A 26 3.78 1.18 -20.67
N ASP A 27 3.81 1.63 -21.91
CA ASP A 27 2.97 2.72 -22.42
C ASP A 27 3.17 4.05 -21.65
N LEU A 28 4.33 4.22 -21.00
CA LEU A 28 4.69 5.47 -20.35
C LEU A 28 5.09 6.50 -21.41
N GLU A 29 4.58 7.72 -21.26
CA GLU A 29 4.85 8.81 -22.20
C GLU A 29 5.28 10.06 -21.45
N MET A 30 6.29 10.76 -21.96
CA MET A 30 6.60 12.11 -21.51
C MET A 30 5.68 13.08 -22.26
N ILE A 31 4.96 13.92 -21.53
CA ILE A 31 4.08 14.95 -22.07
C ILE A 31 4.52 16.33 -21.57
N ASP A 32 4.29 17.35 -22.39
CA ASP A 32 4.58 18.75 -22.05
C ASP A 32 3.38 19.41 -21.34
N ALA A 33 3.53 20.69 -21.02
CA ALA A 33 2.50 21.50 -20.37
C ALA A 33 1.15 21.51 -21.14
N ASP A 34 1.19 21.54 -22.47
CA ASP A 34 -0.03 21.52 -23.29
C ASP A 34 -0.73 20.16 -23.18
N GLY A 35 0.03 19.05 -23.26
CA GLY A 35 -0.48 17.70 -23.03
C GLY A 35 -1.07 17.51 -21.63
N VAL A 36 -0.44 18.10 -20.60
CA VAL A 36 -0.99 18.12 -19.23
C VAL A 36 -2.31 18.89 -19.19
N HIS A 37 -2.37 20.07 -19.82
CA HIS A 37 -3.57 20.92 -19.83
C HIS A 37 -4.74 20.27 -20.57
N GLU A 38 -4.48 19.55 -21.67
CA GLU A 38 -5.50 18.80 -22.41
C GLU A 38 -6.13 17.70 -21.55
N LEU A 39 -5.32 17.02 -20.73
CA LEU A 39 -5.78 15.92 -19.86
C LEU A 39 -6.42 16.41 -18.56
N GLU A 40 -5.81 17.38 -17.89
CA GLU A 40 -6.24 17.94 -16.60
C GLU A 40 -6.16 19.48 -16.61
N PRO A 41 -7.20 20.19 -17.09
CA PRO A 41 -7.14 21.63 -17.31
C PRO A 41 -6.86 22.50 -16.07
N ASN A 42 -7.09 21.97 -14.86
CA ASN A 42 -6.83 22.68 -13.60
C ASN A 42 -5.47 22.31 -12.98
N VAL A 43 -4.70 21.40 -13.59
CA VAL A 43 -3.35 21.04 -13.16
C VAL A 43 -2.36 21.92 -13.92
N LYS A 44 -1.36 22.42 -13.20
CA LYS A 44 -0.26 23.21 -13.75
C LYS A 44 1.03 22.42 -13.58
N ALA A 45 1.73 22.20 -14.69
CA ALA A 45 3.01 21.52 -14.74
C ALA A 45 3.74 21.96 -16.01
N ASP A 46 5.07 21.96 -15.97
CA ASP A 46 5.91 22.23 -17.16
C ASP A 46 6.05 20.97 -18.04
N ALA A 47 6.04 19.79 -17.41
CA ALA A 47 6.02 18.49 -18.06
C ALA A 47 5.41 17.43 -17.13
N ALA A 48 5.11 16.23 -17.65
CA ALA A 48 4.69 15.10 -16.84
C ALA A 48 5.00 13.75 -17.50
N ILE A 49 5.01 12.69 -16.69
CA ILE A 49 4.85 11.32 -17.18
C ILE A 49 3.35 10.98 -17.20
N LEU A 50 2.84 10.61 -18.37
CA LEU A 50 1.58 9.90 -18.50
C LEU A 50 1.81 8.40 -18.28
N SER A 51 1.05 7.82 -17.36
CA SER A 51 1.04 6.38 -17.09
C SER A 51 -0.38 5.86 -17.30
N PRO A 52 -0.73 5.41 -18.51
CA PRO A 52 -2.11 5.11 -18.88
C PRO A 52 -2.63 3.80 -18.25
N THR A 53 -1.73 2.92 -17.81
CA THR A 53 -2.08 1.66 -17.14
C THR A 53 -2.31 1.82 -15.64
N THR A 54 -2.02 2.98 -15.06
CA THR A 54 -2.28 3.25 -13.64
C THR A 54 -3.78 3.45 -13.43
N GLY A 55 -4.32 2.83 -12.38
CA GLY A 55 -5.73 2.94 -12.04
C GLY A 55 -6.00 2.79 -10.55
N ILE A 56 -7.28 2.81 -10.21
CA ILE A 56 -7.80 2.61 -8.86
C ILE A 56 -8.69 1.37 -8.84
N LEU A 57 -8.88 0.78 -7.67
CA LEU A 57 -9.71 -0.42 -7.50
C LEU A 57 -10.52 -0.38 -6.21
N ASP A 58 -11.59 -1.18 -6.16
CA ASP A 58 -12.34 -1.45 -4.94
C ASP A 58 -11.61 -2.52 -4.13
N ALA A 59 -10.90 -2.10 -3.09
CA ALA A 59 -10.10 -3.00 -2.27
C ALA A 59 -11.00 -3.98 -1.49
N HIS A 60 -12.17 -3.54 -1.02
CA HIS A 60 -13.11 -4.42 -0.32
C HIS A 60 -13.68 -5.47 -1.27
N GLY A 61 -14.16 -5.04 -2.44
CA GLY A 61 -14.67 -5.96 -3.46
C GLY A 61 -13.62 -6.96 -3.94
N LEU A 62 -12.34 -6.56 -4.02
CA LEU A 62 -11.22 -7.45 -4.34
C LEU A 62 -10.98 -8.49 -3.24
N MET A 63 -10.98 -8.09 -1.97
CA MET A 63 -10.82 -9.03 -0.85
C MET A 63 -12.00 -10.00 -0.75
N ASP A 64 -13.23 -9.52 -0.96
CA ASP A 64 -14.42 -10.38 -1.03
C ASP A 64 -14.34 -11.40 -2.18
N HIS A 65 -13.74 -11.01 -3.31
CA HIS A 65 -13.49 -11.93 -4.41
C HIS A 65 -12.48 -13.01 -4.00
N PHE A 66 -11.34 -12.64 -3.42
CA PHE A 66 -10.33 -13.61 -2.98
C PHE A 66 -10.85 -14.56 -1.91
N HIS A 67 -11.62 -14.05 -0.95
CA HIS A 67 -12.26 -14.87 0.09
C HIS A 67 -13.19 -15.92 -0.52
N ARG A 68 -14.06 -15.53 -1.45
CA ARG A 68 -14.95 -16.46 -2.16
C ARG A 68 -14.18 -17.50 -2.97
N GLU A 69 -13.12 -17.10 -3.66
CA GLU A 69 -12.30 -18.04 -4.43
C GLU A 69 -11.55 -19.04 -3.53
N ALA A 70 -11.04 -18.58 -2.37
CA ALA A 70 -10.42 -19.44 -1.38
C ALA A 70 -11.42 -20.47 -0.83
N ARG A 71 -12.63 -20.03 -0.46
CA ARG A 71 -13.74 -20.92 -0.06
C ARG A 71 -14.08 -21.95 -1.13
N ARG A 72 -14.23 -21.50 -2.38
CA ARG A 72 -14.59 -22.37 -3.51
C ARG A 72 -13.54 -23.44 -3.76
N LYS A 73 -12.26 -23.10 -3.67
CA LYS A 73 -11.15 -24.05 -3.86
C LYS A 73 -10.95 -24.98 -2.67
N GLY A 74 -11.15 -24.50 -1.44
CA GLY A 74 -10.98 -25.26 -0.21
C GLY A 74 -12.17 -26.12 0.19
N GLY A 75 -13.37 -25.84 -0.33
CA GLY A 75 -14.61 -26.57 0.00
C GLY A 75 -15.24 -26.19 1.35
N SER A 76 -14.60 -25.31 2.13
CA SER A 76 -15.07 -24.78 3.41
C SER A 76 -14.61 -23.33 3.60
N ASP A 77 -15.07 -22.67 4.65
CA ASP A 77 -14.57 -21.35 5.03
C ASP A 77 -13.13 -21.44 5.56
N PRO A 78 -12.13 -20.80 4.93
CA PRO A 78 -10.75 -20.87 5.39
C PRO A 78 -10.42 -19.82 6.45
N VAL A 79 -11.32 -18.86 6.72
CA VAL A 79 -11.05 -17.73 7.63
C VAL A 79 -11.74 -17.95 8.96
N VAL A 80 -10.97 -17.86 10.04
CA VAL A 80 -11.49 -17.82 11.42
C VAL A 80 -11.22 -16.42 11.97
N LEU A 81 -12.27 -15.63 12.13
CA LEU A 81 -12.19 -14.26 12.64
C LEU A 81 -12.11 -14.26 14.17
N ASP A 82 -11.84 -13.08 14.75
CA ASP A 82 -11.77 -12.87 16.20
C ASP A 82 -10.88 -13.88 16.93
N THR A 83 -9.78 -14.28 16.26
CA THR A 83 -8.84 -15.30 16.73
C THR A 83 -7.43 -14.72 16.65
N GLU A 84 -6.89 -14.30 17.80
CA GLU A 84 -5.54 -13.74 17.90
C GLU A 84 -4.52 -14.88 18.06
N VAL A 85 -3.43 -14.85 17.28
CA VAL A 85 -2.27 -15.72 17.51
C VAL A 85 -1.46 -15.14 18.67
N THR A 86 -1.25 -15.94 19.70
CA THR A 86 -0.54 -15.54 20.93
C THR A 86 0.81 -16.21 21.10
N GLY A 87 1.07 -17.29 20.37
CA GLY A 87 2.32 -18.05 20.44
C GLY A 87 2.55 -18.93 19.22
N LEU A 88 3.81 -19.19 18.92
CA LEU A 88 4.25 -20.06 17.84
C LEU A 88 5.43 -20.90 18.33
N GLU A 89 5.29 -22.22 18.37
CA GLU A 89 6.39 -23.12 18.75
C GLU A 89 6.70 -24.08 17.61
N GLN A 90 7.97 -24.20 17.23
CA GLN A 90 8.37 -25.23 16.27
C GLN A 90 8.30 -26.62 16.92
N LYS A 91 7.50 -27.51 16.34
CA LYS A 91 7.33 -28.91 16.78
C LYS A 91 7.64 -29.85 15.62
N GLY A 92 8.76 -30.55 15.68
CA GLY A 92 9.15 -31.51 14.64
C GLY A 92 9.35 -30.82 13.27
N ASP A 93 8.56 -31.24 12.27
CA ASP A 93 8.57 -30.64 10.91
C ASP A 93 7.49 -29.56 10.70
N GLY A 94 6.86 -29.09 11.77
CA GLY A 94 5.82 -28.06 11.73
C GLY A 94 5.84 -27.12 12.93
N TYR A 95 4.69 -26.52 13.20
CA TYR A 95 4.45 -25.53 14.23
C TYR A 95 3.19 -25.88 15.01
N GLU A 96 3.27 -25.71 16.32
CA GLU A 96 2.10 -25.51 17.17
C GLU A 96 1.80 -24.00 17.21
N VAL A 97 0.58 -23.63 16.87
CA VAL A 97 0.11 -22.23 16.85
C VAL A 97 -0.88 -22.06 17.99
N GLU A 98 -0.52 -21.26 18.98
CA GLU A 98 -1.38 -20.92 20.10
C GLU A 98 -2.25 -19.70 19.75
N MET A 99 -3.53 -19.79 20.08
CA MET A 99 -4.52 -18.77 19.75
C MET A 99 -5.50 -18.54 20.89
N VAL A 100 -6.11 -17.36 20.88
CA VAL A 100 -7.25 -17.00 21.73
C VAL A 100 -8.41 -16.53 20.86
N SER A 101 -9.60 -17.11 21.08
CA SER A 101 -10.85 -16.70 20.41
C SER A 101 -11.99 -16.68 21.43
N GLY A 102 -12.74 -15.57 21.47
CA GLY A 102 -13.81 -15.41 22.48
C GLY A 102 -13.35 -15.48 23.94
N GLY A 103 -12.05 -15.30 24.22
CA GLY A 103 -11.45 -15.44 25.55
C GLY A 103 -11.02 -16.87 25.90
N GLU A 104 -11.24 -17.85 25.01
CA GLU A 104 -10.81 -19.23 25.19
C GLU A 104 -9.49 -19.48 24.44
N ALA A 105 -8.52 -20.07 25.13
CA ALA A 105 -7.23 -20.44 24.56
C ALA A 105 -7.27 -21.85 23.96
N PHE A 106 -6.67 -22.01 22.78
CA PHE A 106 -6.53 -23.30 22.11
C PHE A 106 -5.28 -23.30 21.21
N SER A 107 -4.87 -24.47 20.72
CA SER A 107 -3.78 -24.60 19.75
C SER A 107 -4.18 -25.39 18.52
N VAL A 108 -3.50 -25.16 17.41
CA VAL A 108 -3.56 -26.00 16.20
C VAL A 108 -2.17 -26.34 15.72
N GLU A 109 -2.03 -27.50 15.09
CA GLU A 109 -0.78 -27.90 14.43
C GLU A 109 -0.82 -27.55 12.94
N ALA A 110 0.25 -26.96 12.44
CA ALA A 110 0.41 -26.63 11.03
C ALA A 110 1.82 -26.95 10.55
N ARG A 111 1.94 -27.62 9.40
CA ARG A 111 3.25 -27.88 8.79
C ARG A 111 3.92 -26.62 8.24
N VAL A 112 3.11 -25.64 7.85
CA VAL A 112 3.56 -24.38 7.26
C VAL A 112 2.74 -23.25 7.88
N VAL A 113 3.44 -22.23 8.37
CA VAL A 113 2.85 -20.97 8.84
C VAL A 113 3.34 -19.86 7.92
N VAL A 114 2.42 -19.01 7.45
CA VAL A 114 2.74 -17.82 6.64
C VAL A 114 2.39 -16.60 7.47
N ASN A 115 3.40 -15.82 7.83
CA ASN A 115 3.23 -14.59 8.58
C ASN A 115 2.80 -13.45 7.63
N SER A 116 1.54 -13.04 7.74
CA SER A 116 0.93 -11.94 6.98
C SER A 116 0.26 -10.91 7.92
N ALA A 117 0.80 -10.71 9.13
CA ALA A 117 0.17 -9.94 10.20
C ALA A 117 0.32 -8.40 10.07
N GLY A 118 0.70 -7.89 8.89
CA GLY A 118 0.79 -6.45 8.61
C GLY A 118 1.67 -5.71 9.62
N LEU A 119 1.10 -4.70 10.30
CA LEU A 119 1.78 -3.86 11.29
C LEU A 119 2.31 -4.60 12.54
N HIS A 120 2.00 -5.90 12.67
CA HIS A 120 2.43 -6.76 13.77
C HIS A 120 3.24 -7.97 13.30
N ALA A 121 3.71 -7.97 12.05
CA ALA A 121 4.44 -9.11 11.50
C ALA A 121 5.77 -9.36 12.21
N ASP A 122 6.44 -8.32 12.72
CA ASP A 122 7.63 -8.49 13.56
C ASP A 122 7.32 -9.22 14.88
N ARG A 123 6.25 -8.84 15.58
CA ARG A 123 5.80 -9.53 16.80
C ARG A 123 5.51 -11.02 16.56
N VAL A 124 4.87 -11.34 15.44
CA VAL A 124 4.61 -12.75 15.06
C VAL A 124 5.90 -13.49 14.70
N ALA A 125 6.88 -12.81 14.09
CA ALA A 125 8.20 -13.39 13.84
C ALA A 125 8.96 -13.65 15.15
N GLU A 126 8.90 -12.74 16.12
CA GLU A 126 9.47 -12.93 17.46
C GLU A 126 8.82 -14.12 18.18
N MET A 127 7.49 -14.29 18.08
CA MET A 127 6.79 -15.47 18.61
C MET A 127 7.37 -16.76 18.05
N ALA A 128 7.77 -16.78 16.78
CA ALA A 128 8.41 -17.94 16.14
C ALA A 128 9.91 -18.10 16.47
N GLY A 129 10.46 -17.29 17.39
CA GLY A 129 11.85 -17.35 17.83
C GLY A 129 12.85 -16.63 16.93
N ILE A 130 12.39 -15.78 16.02
CA ILE A 130 13.27 -14.98 15.16
C ILE A 130 13.75 -13.75 15.93
N ASP A 131 15.06 -13.53 15.97
CA ASP A 131 15.62 -12.25 16.40
C ASP A 131 15.38 -11.21 15.29
N VAL A 132 14.35 -10.40 15.47
CA VAL A 132 13.92 -9.42 14.44
C VAL A 132 14.84 -8.21 14.34
N ASP A 133 15.67 -7.94 15.35
CA ASP A 133 16.66 -6.85 15.28
C ASP A 133 17.89 -7.31 14.50
N GLU A 134 18.37 -8.54 14.74
CA GLU A 134 19.42 -9.16 13.92
C GLU A 134 18.98 -9.36 12.47
N ALA A 135 17.73 -9.78 12.25
CA ALA A 135 17.17 -9.98 10.91
C ALA A 135 16.79 -8.68 10.18
N GLY A 136 16.76 -7.53 10.88
CA GLY A 136 16.31 -6.25 10.32
C GLY A 136 14.81 -6.23 9.98
N TYR A 137 13.99 -6.98 10.71
CA TYR A 137 12.54 -7.10 10.51
C TYR A 137 11.71 -6.22 11.43
N ARG A 138 12.33 -5.51 12.37
CA ARG A 138 11.64 -4.57 13.27
C ARG A 138 10.76 -3.60 12.49
N ILE A 139 9.47 -3.55 12.81
CA ILE A 139 8.53 -2.65 12.15
C ILE A 139 8.55 -1.29 12.84
N HIS A 140 8.68 -0.23 12.04
CA HIS A 140 8.47 1.14 12.46
C HIS A 140 7.18 1.67 11.82
N TRP A 141 6.23 2.12 12.64
CA TRP A 141 4.95 2.59 12.14
C TRP A 141 5.08 3.97 11.52
N CYS A 142 4.68 4.09 10.26
CA CYS A 142 4.59 5.36 9.55
C CYS A 142 3.10 5.65 9.28
N LYS A 143 2.57 6.68 9.92
CA LYS A 143 1.19 7.13 9.73
C LYS A 143 1.12 8.10 8.55
N GLY A 144 0.02 8.01 7.82
CA GLY A 144 -0.31 8.92 6.73
C GLY A 144 -1.77 9.32 6.76
N ASP A 145 -2.02 10.62 6.70
CA ASP A 145 -3.35 11.23 6.77
C ASP A 145 -3.82 11.66 5.38
N TYR A 146 -5.11 11.43 5.12
CA TYR A 146 -5.77 11.86 3.89
C TYR A 146 -6.87 12.87 4.19
N PHE A 147 -6.98 13.88 3.34
CA PHE A 147 -8.01 14.91 3.41
C PHE A 147 -8.96 14.76 2.22
N SER A 148 -10.26 14.63 2.48
CA SER A 148 -11.28 14.58 1.43
C SER A 148 -11.69 15.99 0.99
N LEU A 149 -11.82 16.20 -0.31
CA LEU A 149 -12.38 17.41 -0.86
C LEU A 149 -13.91 17.30 -0.97
N THR A 150 -14.62 18.29 -0.44
CA THR A 150 -16.06 18.45 -0.66
C THR A 150 -16.29 19.36 -1.87
N GLY A 151 -17.21 18.96 -2.76
CA GLY A 151 -17.58 19.75 -3.95
C GLY A 151 -17.03 19.16 -5.25
N ARG A 152 -16.88 20.01 -6.27
CA ARG A 152 -16.41 19.58 -7.59
C ARG A 152 -14.89 19.32 -7.56
N PRO A 153 -14.43 18.12 -7.93
CA PRO A 153 -13.00 17.81 -7.93
C PRO A 153 -12.27 18.60 -9.03
N PRO A 154 -11.10 19.20 -8.74
CA PRO A 154 -10.32 19.96 -9.71
C PRO A 154 -9.57 19.05 -10.69
N ALA A 155 -9.25 17.83 -10.28
CA ALA A 155 -8.58 16.83 -11.11
C ALA A 155 -9.43 15.54 -11.17
N ARG A 156 -9.32 14.80 -12.26
CA ARG A 156 -10.05 13.55 -12.49
C ARG A 156 -9.15 12.32 -12.39
N MET A 157 -7.88 12.48 -12.72
CA MET A 157 -6.84 11.48 -12.65
C MET A 157 -6.09 11.53 -11.31
N LEU A 158 -5.31 10.48 -11.10
CA LEU A 158 -4.19 10.45 -10.18
C LEU A 158 -3.12 11.45 -10.66
N VAL A 159 -2.78 12.41 -9.81
CA VAL A 159 -1.77 13.45 -10.04
C VAL A 159 -0.75 13.34 -8.91
N TYR A 160 0.46 12.96 -9.26
CA TYR A 160 1.60 12.79 -8.34
C TYR A 160 2.65 13.85 -8.62
N PRO A 161 3.27 14.46 -7.59
CA PRO A 161 4.55 15.13 -7.77
C PRO A 161 5.67 14.09 -7.98
N PRO A 162 6.88 14.50 -8.36
CA PRO A 162 8.05 13.65 -8.18
C PRO A 162 8.24 13.39 -6.68
N PRO A 163 8.76 12.23 -6.28
CA PRO A 163 8.98 11.93 -4.87
C PRO A 163 9.98 12.94 -4.27
N PRO A 164 9.71 13.50 -3.07
CA PRO A 164 10.67 14.33 -2.36
C PRO A 164 12.01 13.60 -2.17
N LEU A 165 13.13 14.33 -2.27
CA LEU A 165 14.47 13.74 -2.14
C LEU A 165 14.86 13.41 -0.70
N ASP A 166 14.21 14.04 0.28
CA ASP A 166 14.57 14.05 1.70
C ASP A 166 13.47 13.51 2.63
N GLU A 167 12.33 13.11 2.08
CA GLU A 167 11.22 12.53 2.85
C GLU A 167 10.97 11.08 2.47
N ALA A 168 10.58 10.25 3.45
CA ALA A 168 10.08 8.90 3.21
C ALA A 168 8.62 8.92 2.72
N SER A 169 8.36 9.67 1.65
CA SER A 169 7.02 9.90 1.09
C SER A 169 7.06 9.95 -0.44
N LEU A 170 5.90 9.80 -1.07
CA LEU A 170 5.71 10.08 -2.50
C LEU A 170 5.23 11.53 -2.74
N GLY A 171 5.15 12.34 -1.68
CA GLY A 171 4.50 13.65 -1.70
C GLY A 171 2.97 13.54 -1.68
N ILE A 172 2.32 14.68 -1.43
CA ILE A 172 0.86 14.78 -1.43
C ILE A 172 0.37 14.63 -2.87
N HIS A 173 -0.42 13.59 -3.13
CA HIS A 173 -0.99 13.32 -4.45
C HIS A 173 -2.52 13.33 -4.39
N THR A 174 -3.15 13.38 -5.56
CA THR A 174 -4.60 13.21 -5.66
C THR A 174 -4.95 11.72 -5.68
N VAL A 175 -6.04 11.36 -5.01
CA VAL A 175 -6.61 10.01 -5.01
C VAL A 175 -8.09 10.12 -5.38
N PRO A 176 -8.45 9.97 -6.67
CA PRO A 176 -9.84 9.84 -7.05
C PRO A 176 -10.38 8.49 -6.54
N ASP A 177 -11.63 8.47 -6.07
CA ASP A 177 -12.32 7.21 -5.77
C ASP A 177 -13.25 6.79 -6.92
N LEU A 178 -13.78 5.57 -6.83
CA LEU A 178 -14.68 5.01 -7.86
C LEU A 178 -16.02 5.77 -7.98
N THR A 179 -16.34 6.66 -7.04
CA THR A 179 -17.53 7.52 -7.08
C THR A 179 -17.22 8.90 -7.67
N GLY A 180 -15.95 9.17 -8.01
CA GLY A 180 -15.48 10.45 -8.54
C GLY A 180 -15.20 11.51 -7.48
N ARG A 181 -15.15 11.17 -6.19
CA ARG A 181 -14.65 12.09 -5.16
C ARG A 181 -13.13 12.12 -5.17
N LEU A 182 -12.55 13.17 -4.60
CA LEU A 182 -11.11 13.36 -4.57
C LEU A 182 -10.61 13.45 -3.13
N LYS A 183 -9.53 12.75 -2.84
CA LYS A 183 -8.73 12.92 -1.62
C LYS A 183 -7.35 13.44 -1.97
N PHE A 184 -6.69 14.03 -0.98
CA PHE A 184 -5.30 14.43 -1.04
C PHE A 184 -4.53 13.74 0.08
N GLY A 185 -3.33 13.28 -0.23
CA GLY A 185 -2.45 12.63 0.73
C GLY A 185 -1.74 11.42 0.12
N PRO A 186 -1.12 10.58 0.96
CA PRO A 186 -0.93 10.82 2.39
C PRO A 186 0.28 11.75 2.62
N ASN A 187 0.32 12.42 3.76
CA ASN A 187 1.62 12.79 4.37
C ASN A 187 2.28 11.52 4.94
N ALA A 188 3.51 11.61 5.44
CA ALA A 188 4.20 10.47 6.07
C ALA A 188 4.97 10.93 7.30
N TYR A 189 4.70 10.31 8.45
CA TYR A 189 5.43 10.58 9.68
C TYR A 189 5.46 9.34 10.58
N TYR A 190 6.60 9.10 11.22
CA TYR A 190 6.75 7.98 12.14
C TYR A 190 6.01 8.25 13.45
N VAL A 191 5.44 7.19 14.01
CA VAL A 191 4.72 7.21 15.29
C VAL A 191 5.17 6.04 16.16
N ASP A 192 5.19 6.26 17.47
CA ASP A 192 5.55 5.23 18.46
C ASP A 192 4.33 4.46 18.97
N GLU A 193 3.13 4.81 18.54
CA GLU A 193 1.89 4.14 18.91
C GLU A 193 0.89 4.09 17.74
N ILE A 194 0.14 2.98 17.67
CA ILE A 194 -0.95 2.83 16.70
C ILE A 194 -2.19 3.56 17.23
N SER A 195 -2.63 4.59 16.52
CA SER A 195 -3.85 5.34 16.81
C SER A 195 -4.71 5.51 15.57
N TYR A 196 -5.91 4.93 15.63
CA TYR A 196 -6.95 5.03 14.59
C TYR A 196 -7.94 6.18 14.81
N LYS A 197 -7.66 7.06 15.78
CA LYS A 197 -8.42 8.29 15.99
C LYS A 197 -8.08 9.37 14.98
#